data_AF-A0A2W4UBR9-F1
#
_entry.id   AF-A0A2W4UBR9-F1
#
_cell.length_a   1.000
_cell.length_b   1.000
_cell.length_c   1.000
_cell.angle_alpha   90.00
_cell.angle_beta   90.00
_cell.angle_gamma   90.00
#
_symmetry.space_group_name_H-M   'P 1'
#
loop_
_entity.id
_entity.type
_entity.pdbx_description
1 polymer ?
#
loop_
_entity_poly.entity_id
_entity_poly.type
_entity_poly.pdbx_seq_one_letter_code
_entity_poly.pdbx_strand_id
1 'polypeptide(L)'
;MEINGVEIRDTFAEAFRMWASRAVITARSRRWALEAARAMTGFATSVIGCKVEAGIERELDADATPDGREGVSVLLFAFDAEGVAKRMVERIGQTVLTCPTTACFDGLPEAEERIQVGGVLRHFGDRHQSSKVL
;
A
#
# COMPACT_ATOMS: atom_id res chain seq x y z
N MET A 1 15.24 -32.83 -5.85
CA MET A 1 13.97 -32.97 -5.09
C MET A 1 12.83 -32.98 -6.09
N GLU A 2 11.71 -33.65 -5.82
CA GLU A 2 10.53 -33.62 -6.69
C GLU A 2 9.28 -33.25 -5.89
N ILE A 3 8.40 -32.44 -6.46
CA ILE A 3 7.10 -32.08 -5.90
C ILE A 3 6.05 -32.35 -6.98
N ASN A 4 5.07 -33.21 -6.69
CA ASN A 4 4.02 -33.62 -7.63
C ASN A 4 4.57 -34.12 -8.99
N GLY A 5 5.71 -34.82 -8.97
CA GLY A 5 6.37 -35.33 -10.19
C GLY A 5 7.09 -34.28 -11.02
N VAL A 6 7.25 -33.05 -10.51
CA VAL A 6 8.04 -31.98 -11.14
C VAL A 6 9.39 -31.86 -10.43
N GLU A 7 10.47 -31.87 -11.21
CA GLU A 7 11.83 -31.69 -10.71
C GLU A 7 12.00 -30.27 -10.13
N ILE A 8 12.45 -30.21 -8.88
CA ILE A 8 12.93 -28.98 -8.24
C ILE A 8 14.46 -28.99 -8.31
N ARG A 9 14.99 -28.08 -9.12
CA ARG A 9 16.43 -27.85 -9.26
C ARG A 9 17.03 -27.41 -7.94
N ASP A 10 18.13 -28.04 -7.56
CA ASP A 10 18.92 -27.65 -6.38
C ASP A 10 19.73 -26.39 -6.70
N THR A 11 19.12 -25.25 -6.46
CA THR A 11 19.64 -23.92 -6.74
C THR A 11 19.00 -22.90 -5.80
N PHE A 12 19.34 -21.62 -5.95
CA PHE A 12 18.84 -20.54 -5.11
C PHE A 12 18.26 -19.38 -5.92
N ALA A 13 17.50 -18.53 -5.23
CA ALA A 13 17.07 -17.23 -5.74
C ALA A 13 17.84 -16.13 -5.00
N GLU A 14 18.43 -15.21 -5.74
CA GLU A 14 19.09 -14.03 -5.17
C GLU A 14 18.10 -12.86 -5.11
N ALA A 15 17.90 -12.31 -3.91
CA ALA A 15 17.01 -11.18 -3.67
C ALA A 15 17.80 -9.94 -3.25
N PHE A 16 17.19 -8.78 -3.47
CA PHE A 16 17.81 -7.48 -3.17
C PHE A 16 17.09 -6.79 -2.02
N ARG A 17 17.83 -5.99 -1.25
CA ARG A 17 17.23 -5.15 -0.21
C ARG A 17 16.42 -4.04 -0.85
N MET A 18 15.21 -3.86 -0.35
CA MET A 18 14.26 -2.84 -0.78
C MET A 18 13.65 -2.16 0.45
N TRP A 19 13.23 -0.92 0.29
CA TRP A 19 12.40 -0.24 1.27
C TRP A 19 10.96 -0.57 1.02
N ALA A 20 10.23 -0.95 2.07
CA ALA A 20 8.83 -1.34 1.99
C ALA A 20 7.95 -0.42 2.83
N SER A 21 6.74 -0.18 2.35
CA SER A 21 5.64 0.38 3.13
C SER A 21 4.38 -0.45 2.92
N ARG A 22 3.46 -0.37 3.88
CA ARG A 22 2.17 -1.05 3.81
C ARG A 22 1.06 -0.05 4.07
N ALA A 23 0.10 0.00 3.18
CA ALA A 23 -1.13 0.77 3.34
C ALA A 23 -2.30 -0.18 3.58
N VAL A 24 -3.20 0.19 4.49
CA VAL A 24 -4.49 -0.46 4.67
C VAL A 24 -5.56 0.47 4.13
N ILE A 25 -6.20 0.10 3.02
CA ILE A 25 -7.26 0.87 2.40
C ILE A 25 -8.59 0.26 2.79
N THR A 26 -9.45 1.00 3.50
CA THR A 26 -10.80 0.57 3.81
C THR A 26 -11.82 1.34 2.97
N ALA A 27 -12.98 0.75 2.72
CA ALA A 27 -14.03 1.41 1.95
C ALA A 27 -15.42 0.96 2.44
N ARG A 28 -16.49 1.53 1.86
CA ARG A 28 -17.87 1.14 2.22
C ARG A 28 -18.17 -0.32 1.88
N SER A 29 -17.46 -0.89 0.91
CA SER A 29 -17.50 -2.31 0.59
C SER A 29 -16.16 -2.77 0.03
N ARG A 30 -15.92 -4.08 0.14
CA ARG A 30 -14.77 -4.79 -0.42
C ARG A 30 -14.50 -4.44 -1.88
N ARG A 31 -15.56 -4.32 -2.70
CA ARG A 31 -15.45 -3.88 -4.09
C ARG A 31 -14.74 -2.52 -4.20
N TRP A 32 -15.17 -1.52 -3.43
CA TRP A 32 -14.57 -0.18 -3.49
C TRP A 32 -13.13 -0.15 -2.96
N ALA A 33 -12.83 -0.93 -1.91
CA ALA A 33 -11.47 -1.04 -1.40
C ALA A 33 -10.53 -1.67 -2.45
N LEU A 34 -11.01 -2.69 -3.18
CA LEU A 34 -10.28 -3.32 -4.28
C LEU A 34 -10.07 -2.39 -5.48
N GLU A 35 -11.06 -1.56 -5.86
CA GLU A 35 -10.86 -0.59 -6.94
C GLU A 35 -9.75 0.41 -6.61
N ALA A 36 -9.75 0.95 -5.37
CA ALA A 36 -8.69 1.83 -4.89
C ALA A 36 -7.33 1.14 -4.88
N ALA A 37 -7.27 -0.10 -4.37
CA ALA A 37 -6.04 -0.88 -4.30
C ALA A 37 -5.47 -1.19 -5.69
N ARG A 38 -6.31 -1.61 -6.64
CA ARG A 38 -5.92 -1.88 -8.03
C ARG A 38 -5.37 -0.63 -8.72
N ALA A 39 -6.04 0.51 -8.54
CA ALA A 39 -5.57 1.78 -9.06
C ALA A 39 -4.21 2.18 -8.43
N MET A 40 -4.08 2.03 -7.10
CA MET A 40 -2.86 2.31 -6.37
C MET A 40 -1.69 1.44 -6.81
N THR A 41 -1.93 0.16 -7.15
CA THR A 41 -0.90 -0.80 -7.57
C THR A 41 -0.70 -0.86 -9.09
N GLY A 42 -1.42 -0.06 -9.87
CA GLY A 42 -1.25 0.04 -11.32
C GLY A 42 0.09 0.67 -11.71
N PHE A 43 0.66 0.28 -12.85
CA PHE A 43 1.96 0.78 -13.34
C PHE A 43 3.06 0.74 -12.25
N ALA A 44 3.24 -0.41 -11.63
CA ALA A 44 4.15 -0.62 -10.50
C ALA A 44 4.79 -2.02 -10.53
N THR A 45 5.24 -2.48 -11.71
CA THR A 45 5.74 -3.85 -11.89
C THR A 45 7.22 -4.01 -11.61
N SER A 46 8.03 -2.99 -11.92
CA SER A 46 9.47 -3.01 -11.64
C SER A 46 9.96 -1.62 -11.31
N VAL A 47 10.76 -1.50 -10.23
CA VAL A 47 11.35 -0.22 -9.82
C VAL A 47 12.27 0.39 -10.89
N ILE A 48 12.79 -0.41 -11.81
CA ILE A 48 13.64 0.04 -12.92
C ILE A 48 12.89 1.06 -13.81
N GLY A 49 11.70 0.69 -14.27
CA GLY A 49 10.87 1.50 -15.17
C GLY A 49 9.75 2.27 -14.47
N CYS A 50 9.08 1.65 -13.50
CA CYS A 50 7.90 2.21 -12.81
C CYS A 50 8.25 3.06 -11.59
N LYS A 51 9.52 3.02 -11.13
CA LYS A 51 10.02 3.74 -9.94
C LYS A 51 9.39 3.32 -8.62
N VAL A 52 8.62 2.24 -8.62
CA VAL A 52 8.00 1.58 -7.47
C VAL A 52 7.51 0.20 -7.92
N GLU A 53 7.63 -0.76 -7.03
CA GLU A 53 6.94 -2.05 -7.13
C GLU A 53 5.79 -2.05 -6.14
N ALA A 54 4.58 -2.42 -6.57
CA ALA A 54 3.43 -2.41 -5.67
C ALA A 54 2.48 -3.55 -5.97
N GLY A 55 1.85 -4.08 -4.93
CA GLY A 55 0.93 -5.20 -5.06
C GLY A 55 -0.09 -5.25 -3.94
N ILE A 56 -1.25 -5.82 -4.26
CA ILE A 56 -2.25 -6.18 -3.26
C ILE A 56 -1.69 -7.38 -2.49
N GLU A 57 -1.53 -7.22 -1.18
CA GLU A 57 -1.05 -8.30 -0.31
C GLU A 57 -2.19 -9.26 0.03
N ARG A 58 -3.31 -8.71 0.53
CA ARG A 58 -4.50 -9.48 0.90
C ARG A 58 -5.70 -8.57 1.14
N GLU A 59 -6.88 -9.15 1.08
CA GLU A 59 -8.11 -8.55 1.60
C GLU A 59 -8.17 -8.69 3.13
N LEU A 60 -8.89 -7.78 3.78
CA LEU A 60 -9.07 -7.71 5.23
C LEU A 60 -10.57 -7.66 5.55
N ASP A 61 -10.97 -8.46 6.52
CA ASP A 61 -12.30 -8.36 7.12
C ASP A 61 -12.37 -7.15 8.06
N ALA A 62 -13.59 -6.70 8.35
CA ALA A 62 -13.86 -5.49 9.11
C ALA A 62 -13.29 -5.50 10.54
N ASP A 63 -13.14 -6.67 11.15
CA ASP A 63 -12.56 -6.84 12.49
C ASP A 63 -11.03 -6.66 12.51
N ALA A 64 -10.39 -6.68 11.35
CA ALA A 64 -8.95 -6.52 11.19
C ALA A 64 -8.55 -5.09 10.75
N THR A 65 -9.49 -4.13 10.71
CA THR A 65 -9.23 -2.77 10.23
C THR A 65 -9.52 -1.70 11.30
N PRO A 66 -8.82 -0.54 11.26
CA PRO A 66 -8.96 0.47 12.31
C PRO A 66 -10.34 1.12 12.42
N ASP A 67 -11.13 1.13 11.34
CA ASP A 67 -12.44 1.79 11.27
C ASP A 67 -13.61 0.81 11.16
N GLY A 68 -13.38 -0.49 11.35
CA GLY A 68 -14.44 -1.51 11.36
C GLY A 68 -15.07 -1.77 9.99
N ARG A 69 -14.39 -1.40 8.90
CA ARG A 69 -14.88 -1.61 7.51
C ARG A 69 -14.01 -2.61 6.77
N GLU A 70 -14.59 -3.26 5.76
CA GLU A 70 -13.83 -4.13 4.86
C GLU A 70 -12.66 -3.35 4.23
N GLY A 71 -11.51 -4.01 4.12
CA GLY A 71 -10.30 -3.36 3.64
C GLY A 71 -9.42 -4.24 2.77
N VAL A 72 -8.36 -3.62 2.26
CA VAL A 72 -7.34 -4.27 1.44
C VAL A 72 -5.97 -3.76 1.90
N SER A 73 -5.07 -4.69 2.13
CA SER A 73 -3.67 -4.41 2.41
C SER A 73 -2.87 -4.32 1.12
N VAL A 74 -2.06 -3.27 0.98
CA VAL A 74 -1.23 -3.01 -0.19
C VAL A 74 0.22 -2.79 0.24
N LEU A 75 1.15 -3.42 -0.47
CA LEU A 75 2.59 -3.24 -0.28
C LEU A 75 3.17 -2.38 -1.39
N LEU A 76 4.12 -1.50 -1.04
CA LEU A 76 4.87 -0.66 -1.97
C LEU A 76 6.36 -0.72 -1.63
N PHE A 77 7.17 -0.90 -2.66
CA PHE A 77 8.61 -1.07 -2.58
C PHE A 77 9.36 -0.06 -3.46
N ALA A 78 10.45 0.50 -2.94
CA ALA A 78 11.38 1.34 -3.69
C ALA A 78 12.83 1.16 -3.20
N PHE A 79 13.79 1.78 -3.87
CA PHE A 79 15.22 1.65 -3.55
C PHE A 79 15.62 2.33 -2.23
N ASP A 80 14.90 3.37 -1.82
CA ASP A 80 15.19 4.17 -0.64
C ASP A 80 13.89 4.67 0.04
N ALA A 81 14.02 5.15 1.28
CA ALA A 81 12.90 5.64 2.08
C ALA A 81 12.21 6.87 1.44
N GLU A 82 12.99 7.77 0.83
CA GLU A 82 12.47 8.95 0.15
C GLU A 82 11.61 8.57 -1.06
N GLY A 83 12.06 7.60 -1.85
CA GLY A 83 11.35 7.03 -2.99
C GLY A 83 10.03 6.41 -2.56
N VAL A 84 10.02 5.61 -1.49
CA VAL A 84 8.77 5.06 -0.93
C VAL A 84 7.84 6.19 -0.48
N ALA A 85 8.34 7.17 0.29
CA ALA A 85 7.55 8.29 0.78
C ALA A 85 6.89 9.08 -0.36
N LYS A 86 7.68 9.43 -1.39
CA LYS A 86 7.21 10.15 -2.57
C LYS A 86 6.13 9.36 -3.31
N ARG A 87 6.37 8.07 -3.56
CA ARG A 87 5.44 7.21 -4.30
C ARG A 87 4.15 6.96 -3.51
N MET A 88 4.23 6.85 -2.18
CA MET A 88 3.06 6.76 -1.31
C MET A 88 2.18 8.01 -1.38
N VAL A 89 2.76 9.21 -1.29
CA VAL A 89 2.00 10.48 -1.42
C VAL A 89 1.32 10.59 -2.78
N GLU A 90 2.07 10.39 -3.86
CA GLU A 90 1.51 10.49 -5.23
C GLU A 90 0.40 9.48 -5.46
N ARG A 91 0.61 8.21 -5.09
CA ARG A 91 -0.37 7.15 -5.34
C ARG A 91 -1.59 7.30 -4.44
N ILE A 92 -1.43 7.52 -3.14
CA ILE A 92 -2.59 7.72 -2.25
C ILE A 92 -3.37 8.96 -2.68
N GLY A 93 -2.69 10.07 -2.99
CA GLY A 93 -3.34 11.31 -3.41
C GLY A 93 -4.11 11.19 -4.73
N GLN A 94 -3.62 10.41 -5.70
CA GLN A 94 -4.23 10.33 -7.03
C GLN A 94 -5.12 9.11 -7.26
N THR A 95 -5.06 8.09 -6.38
CA THR A 95 -5.80 6.84 -6.57
C THR A 95 -6.68 6.43 -5.39
N VAL A 96 -6.28 6.77 -4.15
CA VAL A 96 -7.05 6.39 -2.96
C VAL A 96 -7.93 7.54 -2.52
N LEU A 97 -7.37 8.74 -2.33
CA LEU A 97 -8.09 9.96 -1.94
C LEU A 97 -9.22 10.30 -2.93
N THR A 98 -9.03 9.98 -4.20
CA THR A 98 -9.99 10.21 -5.29
C THR A 98 -11.00 9.08 -5.46
N CYS A 99 -10.77 7.92 -4.83
CA CYS A 99 -11.67 6.77 -4.93
C CYS A 99 -12.84 6.89 -3.95
N PRO A 100 -14.09 6.58 -4.36
CA PRO A 100 -15.24 6.70 -3.49
C PRO A 100 -15.12 5.93 -2.16
N THR A 101 -15.51 6.59 -1.08
CA THR A 101 -15.69 6.02 0.27
C THR A 101 -14.41 5.57 0.99
N THR A 102 -13.23 5.78 0.42
CA THR A 102 -11.99 5.24 0.98
C THR A 102 -11.54 5.95 2.26
N ALA A 103 -10.87 5.19 3.13
CA ALA A 103 -9.90 5.70 4.08
C ALA A 103 -8.58 4.94 3.90
N CYS A 104 -7.46 5.53 4.31
CA CYS A 104 -6.13 4.94 4.18
C CYS A 104 -5.41 5.01 5.53
N PHE A 105 -4.97 3.86 6.01
CA PHE A 105 -4.30 3.69 7.29
C PHE A 105 -2.91 3.10 7.11
N ASP A 106 -2.10 3.28 8.13
CA ASP A 106 -0.79 2.66 8.22
C ASP A 106 -0.89 1.16 8.52
N GLY A 107 -0.26 0.34 7.68
CA GLY A 107 -0.19 -1.11 7.86
C GLY A 107 1.05 -1.60 8.65
N LEU A 108 1.98 -0.72 9.02
CA LEU A 108 3.19 -1.06 9.78
C LEU A 108 3.34 -0.12 11.00
N PRO A 109 2.39 -0.10 11.96
CA PRO A 109 2.41 0.82 13.10
C PRO A 109 3.64 0.68 14.00
N GLU A 110 4.27 -0.51 14.01
CA GLU A 110 5.44 -0.82 14.84
C GLU A 110 6.78 -0.58 14.12
N ALA A 111 6.77 -0.09 12.87
CA ALA A 111 8.01 0.21 12.15
C ALA A 111 8.80 1.34 12.82
N GLU A 112 10.12 1.15 12.96
CA GLU A 112 11.04 2.15 13.51
C GLU A 112 11.11 3.40 12.61
N GLU A 113 11.27 3.18 11.30
CA GLU A 113 11.30 4.26 10.32
C GLU A 113 9.90 4.58 9.78
N ARG A 114 9.56 5.86 9.78
CA ARG A 114 8.22 6.37 9.50
C ARG A 114 8.27 7.42 8.40
N ILE A 115 7.30 7.38 7.49
CA ILE A 115 7.13 8.37 6.43
C ILE A 115 5.89 9.22 6.67
N GLN A 116 5.95 10.52 6.34
CA GLN A 116 4.82 11.44 6.53
C GLN A 116 3.97 11.56 5.26
N VAL A 117 2.93 10.73 5.15
CA VAL A 117 2.00 10.76 3.99
C VAL A 117 0.76 11.61 4.26
N GLY A 118 -0.05 11.24 5.25
CA GLY A 118 -1.28 11.98 5.58
C GLY A 118 -1.02 13.43 5.96
N GLY A 119 0.13 13.71 6.58
CA GLY A 119 0.57 15.07 6.89
C GLY A 119 0.85 15.94 5.66
N VAL A 120 1.20 15.35 4.51
CA VAL A 120 1.34 16.05 3.23
C VAL A 120 -0.02 16.19 2.56
N LEU A 121 -0.78 15.10 2.45
CA LEU A 121 -2.06 15.08 1.73
C LEU A 121 -3.15 15.94 2.38
N ARG A 122 -3.13 16.14 3.70
CA ARG A 122 -4.13 16.99 4.39
C ARG A 122 -4.20 18.41 3.85
N HIS A 123 -3.13 18.92 3.24
CA HIS A 123 -3.09 20.27 2.68
C HIS A 123 -4.03 20.44 1.47
N PHE A 124 -4.46 19.34 0.85
CA PHE A 124 -5.52 19.36 -0.18
C PHE A 124 -6.84 19.96 0.33
N GLY A 125 -7.10 19.91 1.64
CA GLY A 125 -8.29 20.52 2.24
C GLY A 125 -8.25 22.05 2.31
N ASP A 126 -7.22 22.72 1.79
CA ASP A 126 -7.06 24.18 1.76
C ASP A 126 -7.49 24.87 3.07
N ARG A 127 -6.84 24.50 4.16
CA ARG A 127 -7.09 24.99 5.54
C ARG A 127 -8.36 24.50 6.22
N HIS A 128 -9.20 23.71 5.55
CA HIS A 128 -10.37 23.05 6.13
C HIS A 128 -10.09 21.63 6.67
N GLN A 129 -8.83 21.19 6.67
CA GLN A 129 -8.45 19.91 7.28
C GLN A 129 -8.67 19.90 8.80
N SER A 130 -9.03 18.74 9.35
CA SER A 130 -9.19 18.53 10.79
C SER A 130 -8.44 17.27 11.24
N SER A 131 -7.94 17.30 12.48
CA SER A 131 -7.38 16.12 13.14
C SER A 131 -8.49 15.38 13.90
N LYS A 132 -8.47 14.05 13.86
CA LYS A 132 -9.37 13.16 14.58
C LYS A 132 -8.58 11.94 15.06
N VAL A 133 -8.93 11.44 16.23
CA VAL A 133 -8.52 10.10 16.70
C VAL A 133 -9.68 9.16 16.37
N LEU A 134 -9.38 8.03 15.75
CA LEU A 134 -10.33 6.97 15.41
C LEU A 134 -10.26 5.87 16.46
#